data_AF-A0AAE9ZTQ2-F1
#
_entry.id   AF-A0AAE9ZTQ2-F1
#
_cell.length_a   1.000
_cell.length_b   1.000
_cell.length_c   1.000
_cell.angle_alpha   90.00
_cell.angle_beta   90.00
_cell.angle_gamma   90.00
#
_symmetry.space_group_name_H-M   'P 1'
#
loop_
_entity.id
_entity.type
_entity.pdbx_description
1 polymer ?
#
loop_
_entity_poly.entity_id
_entity_poly.type
_entity_poly.pdbx_seq_one_letter_code
_entity_poly.pdbx_strand_id
1 'polypeptide(L)'
;MARLTPEQLEQKLNAVLRNQPPRRAPMSLEARVLGEIARRQALPWWHKSYAYWPAPMRVAFIVIGVALMAAALLGSVQLAGLVSAQAIGDFFRPATDAWATLRTAGAAMVTLVRGHVPQFSTHWFYVALAVIGAAYAMMLGLGATAYRVFWSPSR
;
A
#
# COMPACT_ATOMS: atom_id res chain seq x y z
N MET A 1 8.94 6.50 -39.72
CA MET A 1 9.88 5.64 -38.94
C MET A 1 9.08 4.52 -38.30
N ALA A 2 9.32 3.26 -38.67
CA ALA A 2 8.59 2.13 -38.10
C ALA A 2 8.96 1.96 -36.61
N ARG A 3 7.96 1.84 -35.72
CA ARG A 3 8.20 1.55 -34.30
C ARG A 3 8.64 0.10 -34.18
N LEU A 4 9.86 -0.13 -33.69
CA LEU A 4 10.36 -1.46 -33.37
C LEU A 4 9.53 -2.03 -32.22
N THR A 5 9.28 -3.34 -32.22
CA THR A 5 8.68 -4.01 -31.08
C THR A 5 9.65 -3.99 -29.89
N PRO A 6 9.16 -4.09 -28.63
CA PRO A 6 10.01 -4.07 -27.44
C PRO A 6 11.16 -5.09 -27.50
N GLU A 7 10.87 -6.29 -28.01
CA GLU A 7 11.84 -7.39 -28.16
C GLU A 7 12.92 -7.06 -29.20
N GLN A 8 12.54 -6.46 -30.33
CA GLN A 8 13.49 -6.04 -31.37
C GLN A 8 14.38 -4.90 -30.90
N LEU A 9 13.86 -4.01 -30.04
CA LEU A 9 14.64 -2.95 -29.41
C LEU A 9 15.66 -3.54 -28.44
N GLU A 10 15.25 -4.49 -27.61
CA GLU A 10 16.12 -5.15 -26.65
C GLU A 10 17.25 -5.92 -27.34
N GLN A 11 16.95 -6.65 -28.42
CA GLN A 11 17.96 -7.34 -29.22
C GLN A 11 18.98 -6.36 -29.83
N LYS A 12 18.51 -5.26 -30.44
CA LYS A 12 19.42 -4.25 -31.00
C LYS A 12 20.25 -3.56 -29.93
N LEU A 13 19.66 -3.26 -28.78
CA LEU A 13 20.37 -2.66 -27.65
C LEU A 13 21.45 -3.60 -27.12
N ASN A 14 21.13 -4.89 -26.93
CA ASN A 14 22.10 -5.90 -26.50
C ASN A 14 23.25 -6.05 -27.48
N ALA A 15 22.97 -6.05 -28.79
CA ALA A 15 24.01 -6.12 -29.82
C ALA A 15 24.97 -4.93 -29.75
N VAL A 16 24.44 -3.71 -29.59
CA VAL A 16 25.26 -2.49 -29.48
C VAL A 16 26.08 -2.48 -28.17
N LEU A 17 25.48 -2.89 -27.05
CA LEU A 17 26.16 -2.92 -25.75
C LEU A 17 27.30 -3.94 -25.72
N ARG A 18 27.10 -5.12 -26.33
CA ARG A 18 28.14 -6.16 -26.42
C ARG A 18 29.30 -5.78 -27.33
N ASN A 19 29.06 -4.95 -28.34
CA ASN A 19 30.10 -4.47 -29.24
C ASN A 19 30.92 -3.30 -28.66
N GLN A 20 30.68 -2.89 -27.41
CA GLN A 20 31.52 -1.88 -26.79
C GLN A 20 32.92 -2.44 -26.45
N PRO A 21 33.99 -1.67 -26.71
CA PRO A 21 35.34 -2.09 -26.37
C PRO A 21 35.47 -2.31 -24.85
N PRO A 22 36.20 -3.34 -24.42
CA PRO A 22 36.40 -3.62 -23.00
C PRO A 22 37.11 -2.43 -22.34
N ARG A 23 36.40 -1.72 -21.46
CA ARG A 23 36.98 -0.62 -20.66
C ARG A 23 37.21 -1.10 -19.24
N ARG A 24 38.33 -0.68 -18.66
CA ARG A 24 38.63 -0.94 -17.26
C ARG A 24 37.55 -0.28 -16.40
N ALA A 25 36.88 -1.07 -15.56
CA ALA A 25 35.86 -0.54 -14.67
C ALA A 25 36.51 0.42 -13.66
N PRO A 26 35.91 1.60 -13.39
CA PRO A 26 36.40 2.49 -12.35
C PRO A 26 36.28 1.80 -11.00
N MET A 27 37.27 1.99 -10.12
CA MET A 27 37.31 1.28 -8.82
C MET A 27 36.09 1.56 -7.91
N SER A 28 35.40 2.69 -8.12
CA SER A 28 34.18 3.04 -7.40
C SER A 28 32.92 2.36 -7.93
N LEU A 29 32.97 1.63 -9.05
CA LEU A 29 31.78 1.10 -9.71
C LEU A 29 31.03 0.11 -8.80
N GLU A 30 31.77 -0.78 -8.15
CA GLU A 30 31.21 -1.78 -7.24
C GLU A 30 30.43 -1.12 -6.09
N ALA A 31 31.06 -0.18 -5.40
CA ALA A 31 30.43 0.57 -4.31
C ALA A 31 29.18 1.33 -4.78
N ARG A 32 29.21 1.93 -5.97
CA ARG A 32 28.06 2.65 -6.55
C ARG A 32 26.90 1.72 -6.90
N VAL A 33 27.20 0.56 -7.49
CA VAL A 33 26.18 -0.44 -7.86
C VAL A 33 25.54 -1.03 -6.60
N LEU A 34 26.34 -1.43 -5.62
CA LEU A 34 25.84 -1.96 -4.35
C LEU A 34 25.02 -0.91 -3.60
N GLY A 35 25.48 0.35 -3.57
CA GLY A 35 24.74 1.46 -2.96
C GLY A 35 23.39 1.70 -3.63
N GLU A 36 23.32 1.64 -4.97
CA GLU A 36 22.07 1.81 -5.70
C GLU A 36 21.11 0.62 -5.53
N ILE A 37 21.62 -0.62 -5.44
CA ILE A 37 20.81 -1.80 -5.11
C ILE A 37 20.22 -1.66 -3.72
N ALA A 38 21.04 -1.28 -2.73
CA ALA A 38 20.58 -1.04 -1.36
C ALA A 38 19.50 0.07 -1.32
N ARG A 39 19.71 1.16 -2.07
CA ARG A 39 18.73 2.25 -2.19
C ARG A 39 17.39 1.76 -2.78
N ARG A 40 17.43 0.93 -3.82
CA ARG A 40 16.23 0.37 -4.47
C ARG A 40 15.52 -0.65 -3.58
N GLN A 41 16.27 -1.42 -2.81
CA GLN A 41 15.69 -2.34 -1.81
C GLN A 41 15.00 -1.58 -0.68
N ALA A 42 15.60 -0.48 -0.23
CA ALA A 42 15.04 0.42 0.78
C ALA A 42 13.81 1.22 0.33
N LEU A 43 13.44 1.16 -0.97
CA LEU A 43 12.23 1.83 -1.44
C LEU A 43 10.98 1.29 -0.73
N PRO A 44 10.08 2.18 -0.28
CA PRO A 44 8.80 1.77 0.25
C PRO A 44 7.99 1.00 -0.79
N TRP A 45 7.14 0.09 -0.31
CA TRP A 45 6.34 -0.78 -1.17
C TRP A 45 5.44 -0.01 -2.16
N TRP A 46 4.96 1.19 -1.81
CA TRP A 46 4.10 2.01 -2.67
C TRP A 46 4.84 2.62 -3.88
N HIS A 47 6.18 2.73 -3.83
CA HIS A 47 7.00 3.12 -4.97
C HIS A 47 7.46 1.92 -5.82
N LYS A 48 7.19 0.69 -5.36
CA LYS A 48 7.49 -0.54 -6.11
C LYS A 48 6.28 -0.96 -6.94
N SER A 49 6.52 -1.85 -7.91
CA SER A 49 5.44 -2.39 -8.73
C SER A 49 4.42 -3.16 -7.89
N TYR A 50 3.19 -3.26 -8.39
CA TYR A 50 2.06 -3.89 -7.72
C TYR A 50 2.35 -5.29 -7.14
N ALA A 51 3.25 -6.06 -7.76
CA ALA A 51 3.66 -7.38 -7.29
C ALA A 51 4.34 -7.35 -5.90
N TYR A 52 5.03 -6.26 -5.56
CA TYR A 52 5.75 -6.09 -4.29
C TYR A 52 4.88 -5.47 -3.18
N TRP A 53 3.61 -5.18 -3.46
CA TRP A 53 2.73 -4.60 -2.47
C TRP A 53 2.33 -5.65 -1.41
N PRO A 54 2.16 -5.25 -0.15
CA PRO A 54 1.60 -6.13 0.88
C PRO A 54 0.28 -6.74 0.40
N ALA A 55 0.08 -8.02 0.66
CA ALA A 55 -1.15 -8.75 0.30
C ALA A 55 -2.45 -7.99 0.63
N PRO A 56 -2.65 -7.39 1.83
CA PRO A 56 -3.89 -6.67 2.12
C PRO A 56 -4.10 -5.46 1.20
N MET A 57 -3.03 -4.75 0.83
CA MET A 57 -3.13 -3.58 -0.03
C MET A 57 -3.44 -3.97 -1.48
N ARG A 58 -2.89 -5.10 -1.95
CA ARG A 58 -3.25 -5.67 -3.26
C ARG A 58 -4.72 -6.02 -3.33
N VAL A 59 -5.24 -6.71 -2.31
CA VAL A 59 -6.66 -7.06 -2.23
C VAL A 59 -7.52 -5.80 -2.17
N ALA A 60 -7.17 -4.82 -1.33
CA ALA A 60 -7.88 -3.55 -1.25
C ALA A 60 -7.95 -2.83 -2.61
N PHE A 61 -6.83 -2.77 -3.35
CA PHE A 61 -6.79 -2.16 -4.67
C PHE A 61 -7.74 -2.85 -5.66
N ILE A 62 -7.74 -4.20 -5.70
CA ILE A 62 -8.66 -4.96 -6.54
C ILE A 62 -10.11 -4.71 -6.14
N VAL A 63 -10.42 -4.77 -4.85
CA VAL A 63 -11.78 -4.55 -4.34
C VAL A 63 -12.28 -3.16 -4.72
N ILE A 64 -11.47 -2.12 -4.55
CA ILE A 64 -11.81 -0.74 -4.93
C ILE A 64 -12.01 -0.64 -6.44
N GLY A 65 -11.12 -1.23 -7.24
CA GLY A 65 -11.23 -1.21 -8.70
C GLY A 65 -12.51 -1.90 -9.20
N VAL A 66 -12.83 -3.07 -8.65
CA VAL A 66 -14.06 -3.80 -8.98
C VAL A 66 -15.29 -3.01 -8.54
N ALA A 67 -15.26 -2.39 -7.35
CA ALA A 67 -16.36 -1.57 -6.87
C ALA A 67 -16.61 -0.35 -7.77
N LEU A 68 -15.55 0.35 -8.20
CA LEU A 68 -15.67 1.47 -9.13
C LEU A 68 -16.18 1.04 -10.51
N MET A 69 -15.70 -0.09 -11.03
CA MET A 69 -16.19 -0.66 -12.28
C MET A 69 -17.68 -1.02 -12.18
N ALA A 70 -18.09 -1.71 -11.12
CA ALA A 70 -19.48 -2.06 -10.88
C ALA A 70 -20.37 -0.82 -10.73
N ALA A 71 -19.90 0.20 -10.02
CA ALA A 71 -20.60 1.48 -9.88
C ALA A 71 -20.76 2.19 -11.24
N ALA A 72 -19.72 2.21 -12.08
CA ALA A 72 -19.80 2.80 -13.41
C ALA A 72 -20.79 2.04 -14.32
N LEU A 73 -20.75 0.70 -14.31
CA LEU A 73 -21.67 -0.13 -15.09
C LEU A 73 -23.11 0.00 -14.61
N LEU A 74 -23.38 -0.20 -13.32
CA LEU A 74 -24.74 -0.08 -12.78
C LEU A 74 -25.27 1.35 -12.91
N GLY A 75 -24.43 2.37 -12.70
CA GLY A 75 -24.80 3.77 -12.91
C GLY A 75 -25.16 4.07 -14.37
N SER A 76 -24.38 3.58 -15.34
CA SER A 76 -24.69 3.78 -16.76
C SER A 76 -25.99 3.09 -17.19
N VAL A 77 -26.23 1.87 -16.72
CA VAL A 77 -27.46 1.10 -17.01
C VAL A 77 -28.68 1.73 -16.30
N GLN A 78 -28.50 2.28 -15.10
CA GLN A 78 -29.54 3.03 -14.40
C GLN A 78 -29.91 4.32 -15.14
N LEU A 79 -28.91 5.09 -15.58
CA LEU A 79 -29.13 6.33 -16.35
C LEU A 79 -29.80 6.05 -17.70
N ALA A 80 -29.56 4.88 -18.30
CA ALA A 80 -30.27 4.41 -19.48
C ALA A 80 -31.71 3.94 -19.20
N GLY A 81 -32.16 3.94 -17.94
CA GLY A 81 -33.50 3.50 -17.53
C GLY A 81 -33.73 1.99 -17.57
N LEU A 82 -32.67 1.20 -17.78
CA LEU A 82 -32.74 -0.25 -17.94
C LEU A 82 -32.88 -0.99 -16.59
N VAL A 83 -32.43 -0.37 -15.50
CA VAL A 83 -32.45 -0.93 -14.15
C VAL A 83 -32.92 0.13 -13.16
N SER A 84 -33.81 -0.25 -12.24
CA SER A 84 -34.31 0.63 -11.19
C SER A 84 -33.31 0.76 -10.03
N ALA A 85 -33.37 1.88 -9.29
CA ALA A 85 -32.53 2.08 -8.11
C ALA A 85 -32.75 1.00 -7.03
N GLN A 86 -33.98 0.48 -6.92
CA GLN A 86 -34.32 -0.63 -6.02
C GLN A 86 -33.56 -1.91 -6.36
N ALA A 87 -33.48 -2.27 -7.65
CA ALA A 87 -32.80 -3.49 -8.09
C ALA A 87 -31.28 -3.46 -7.82
N ILE A 88 -30.68 -2.26 -7.89
CA ILE A 88 -29.27 -2.05 -7.48
C ILE A 88 -29.13 -2.27 -5.97
N GLY A 89 -30.06 -1.74 -5.17
CA GLY A 89 -30.08 -1.95 -3.72
C GLY A 89 -30.19 -3.43 -3.34
N ASP A 90 -31.09 -4.17 -4.00
CA ASP A 90 -31.28 -5.61 -3.76
C ASP A 90 -30.04 -6.44 -4.14
N PHE A 91 -29.29 -6.04 -5.18
CA PHE A 91 -28.04 -6.70 -5.56
C PHE A 91 -26.97 -6.60 -4.45
N PHE A 92 -26.87 -5.46 -3.76
CA PHE A 92 -25.89 -5.26 -2.68
C PHE A 92 -26.40 -5.70 -1.31
N ARG A 93 -27.69 -6.00 -1.17
CA ARG A 93 -28.34 -6.37 0.09
C ARG A 93 -27.66 -7.51 0.86
N PRO A 94 -27.22 -8.61 0.24
CA PRO A 94 -26.53 -9.68 0.97
C PRO A 94 -25.22 -9.21 1.59
N ALA A 95 -24.49 -8.32 0.92
CA ALA A 95 -23.22 -7.78 1.41
C ALA A 95 -23.44 -6.79 2.55
N THR A 96 -24.45 -5.92 2.44
CA THR A 96 -24.79 -4.98 3.51
C THR A 96 -25.34 -5.70 4.73
N ASP A 97 -26.13 -6.75 4.55
CA ASP A 97 -26.69 -7.57 5.63
C ASP A 97 -25.60 -8.38 6.34
N ALA A 98 -24.69 -9.01 5.58
CA ALA A 98 -23.53 -9.67 6.16
C ALA A 98 -22.65 -8.71 6.97
N TRP A 99 -22.40 -7.50 6.44
CA TRP A 99 -21.66 -6.46 7.14
C TRP A 99 -22.37 -5.98 8.42
N ALA A 100 -23.70 -5.80 8.35
CA ALA A 100 -24.51 -5.43 9.51
C ALA A 100 -24.45 -6.51 10.59
N THR A 101 -24.56 -7.79 10.22
CA THR A 101 -24.46 -8.93 11.14
C THR A 101 -23.08 -9.00 11.81
N LEU A 102 -22.01 -8.74 11.05
CA LEU A 102 -20.65 -8.69 11.59
C LEU A 102 -20.48 -7.55 12.61
N ARG A 103 -21.04 -6.37 12.28
CA ARG A 103 -21.00 -5.20 13.15
C ARG A 103 -21.82 -5.41 14.44
N THR A 104 -23.00 -6.02 14.35
CA THR A 104 -23.82 -6.32 15.53
C THR A 104 -23.17 -7.38 16.40
N ALA A 105 -22.56 -8.42 15.82
CA ALA A 105 -21.78 -9.40 16.56
C ALA A 105 -20.57 -8.77 17.26
N GLY A 106 -19.83 -7.89 16.58
CA GLY A 106 -18.72 -7.14 17.18
C GLY A 106 -19.18 -6.21 18.31
N ALA A 107 -20.29 -5.50 18.12
CA ALA A 107 -20.88 -4.65 19.15
C ALA A 107 -21.34 -5.47 20.36
N ALA A 108 -21.96 -6.64 20.13
CA ALA A 108 -22.37 -7.57 21.18
C ALA A 108 -21.15 -8.11 21.96
N MET A 109 -20.04 -8.38 21.28
CA MET A 109 -18.79 -8.77 21.94
C MET A 109 -18.26 -7.64 22.83
N VAL A 110 -18.29 -6.40 22.36
CA VAL A 110 -17.86 -5.22 23.13
C VAL A 110 -18.77 -4.98 24.34
N THR A 111 -20.09 -5.17 24.21
CA THR A 111 -21.01 -5.02 25.34
C THR A 111 -20.86 -6.15 26.37
N LEU A 112 -20.61 -7.39 25.92
CA LEU A 112 -20.32 -8.51 26.81
C LEU A 112 -19.01 -8.32 27.58
N VAL A 113 -17.95 -7.85 26.90
CA VAL A 113 -16.66 -7.50 27.52
C VAL A 113 -16.84 -6.33 28.49
N ARG A 114 -17.58 -5.27 28.12
CA ARG A 114 -17.88 -4.16 29.05
C ARG A 114 -18.70 -4.62 30.26
N GLY A 115 -19.59 -5.59 30.10
CA GLY A 115 -20.43 -6.10 31.18
C GLY A 115 -19.67 -6.98 32.19
N HIS A 116 -18.61 -7.66 31.75
CA HIS A 116 -17.81 -8.58 32.60
C HIS A 116 -16.52 -7.97 33.13
N VAL A 117 -16.18 -6.74 32.73
CA VAL A 117 -14.99 -6.04 33.19
C VAL A 117 -15.40 -4.93 34.16
N PRO A 118 -15.28 -5.13 35.49
CA PRO A 118 -15.58 -4.09 36.46
C PRO A 118 -14.59 -2.94 36.24
N GLN A 119 -15.11 -1.75 35.94
CA GLN A 119 -14.35 -0.49 35.95
C GLN A 119 -13.04 -0.47 35.12
N PHE A 120 -13.02 -1.03 33.90
CA PHE A 120 -12.03 -0.57 32.92
C PHE A 120 -12.40 0.85 32.51
N SER A 121 -11.99 1.80 33.34
CA SER A 121 -12.13 3.23 33.10
C SER A 121 -11.56 3.55 31.74
N THR A 122 -12.32 4.27 30.91
CA THR A 122 -11.90 4.77 29.59
C THR A 122 -10.50 5.43 29.62
N HIS A 123 -10.09 5.95 30.78
CA HIS A 123 -8.74 6.47 31.02
C HIS A 123 -7.63 5.45 30.73
N TRP A 124 -7.79 4.15 31.00
CA TRP A 124 -6.77 3.14 30.67
C TRP A 124 -6.57 2.97 29.16
N PHE A 125 -7.64 3.11 28.37
CA PHE A 125 -7.53 3.15 26.90
C PHE A 125 -6.78 4.40 26.42
N TYR A 126 -7.08 5.57 27.00
CA TYR A 126 -6.36 6.81 26.68
C TYR A 126 -4.90 6.75 27.11
N VAL A 127 -4.59 6.15 28.27
CA VAL A 127 -3.22 5.94 28.74
C VAL A 127 -2.47 4.98 27.81
N ALA A 128 -3.08 3.85 27.42
CA ALA A 128 -2.48 2.92 26.47
C ALA A 128 -2.22 3.60 25.11
N LEU A 129 -3.19 4.37 24.60
CA LEU A 129 -3.04 5.11 23.35
C LEU A 129 -1.94 6.19 23.46
N ALA A 130 -1.85 6.89 24.59
CA ALA A 130 -0.83 7.89 24.85
C ALA A 130 0.57 7.25 24.93
N VAL A 131 0.70 6.08 25.56
CA VAL A 131 1.97 5.33 25.62
C VAL A 131 2.40 4.87 24.22
N ILE A 132 1.48 4.35 23.41
CA ILE A 132 1.77 3.96 22.02
C ILE A 132 2.18 5.19 21.19
N GLY A 133 1.43 6.30 21.31
CA GLY A 133 1.74 7.55 20.62
C GLY A 133 3.11 8.11 21.02
N ALA A 134 3.45 8.08 22.31
CA ALA A 134 4.74 8.51 22.83
C ALA A 134 5.88 7.63 22.34
N ALA A 135 5.70 6.30 22.34
CA ALA A 135 6.68 5.37 21.80
C ALA A 135 6.93 5.60 20.29
N TYR A 136 5.86 5.86 19.53
CA TYR A 136 5.97 6.16 18.10
C TYR A 136 6.68 7.50 17.86
N ALA A 137 6.36 8.52 18.65
CA ALA A 137 7.02 9.82 18.60
C ALA A 137 8.51 9.73 18.98
N MET A 138 8.87 8.92 19.98
CA MET A 138 10.27 8.64 20.32
C MET A 138 10.99 7.95 19.17
N MET A 139 10.37 6.97 18.52
CA MET A 139 10.97 6.27 17.38
C MET A 139 11.22 7.20 16.19
N LEU A 140 10.26 8.09 15.89
CA LEU A 140 10.43 9.13 14.86
C LEU A 140 11.49 10.16 15.25
N GLY A 141 11.50 10.60 16.52
CA GLY A 141 12.48 11.54 17.05
C GLY A 141 13.90 10.98 17.01
N LEU A 142 14.08 9.72 17.44
CA LEU A 142 15.34 9.00 17.37
C LEU A 142 15.81 8.84 15.92
N GLY A 143 14.90 8.47 15.01
CA GLY A 143 15.19 8.39 13.57
C GLY A 143 15.63 9.73 12.98
N ALA A 144 14.96 10.83 13.36
CA ALA A 144 15.31 12.17 12.92
C ALA A 144 16.66 12.64 13.47
N THR A 145 16.96 12.36 14.75
CA THR A 145 18.26 12.68 15.35
C THR A 145 19.39 11.82 14.76
N ALA A 146 19.16 10.53 14.51
CA ALA A 146 20.14 9.65 13.88
C ALA A 146 20.43 10.10 12.45
N TYR A 147 19.40 10.43 11.66
CA TYR A 147 19.58 11.00 10.33
C TYR A 147 20.40 12.28 10.36
N ARG A 148 20.11 13.19 11.30
CA ARG A 148 20.88 14.44 11.44
C ARG A 148 22.33 14.20 11.84
N VAL A 149 22.63 13.23 12.70
CA VAL A 149 24.00 12.92 13.12
C VAL A 149 24.80 12.25 12.00
N PHE A 150 24.18 11.34 11.24
CA PHE A 150 24.86 10.64 10.13
C PHE A 150 24.98 11.47 8.85
N TRP A 151 24.08 12.44 8.62
CA TRP A 151 24.05 13.26 7.40
C TRP A 151 24.32 14.75 7.62
N SER A 152 24.69 15.21 8.82
CA SER A 152 25.19 16.59 8.96
C SER A 152 26.58 16.69 8.32
N PRO A 153 26.83 17.66 7.43
CA PRO A 153 28.16 17.86 6.86
C PRO A 153 29.13 18.21 7.99
N SER A 154 30.15 17.38 8.17
CA SER A 154 31.31 17.73 8.98
C SER A 154 31.91 19.02 8.40
N ARG A 155 31.94 20.09 9.20
CA ARG A 155 32.77 21.26 8.90
C ARG A 155 34.24 20.90 8.99
#